data_AF-A0A6S7H1Q1-F1
#
_entry.id   AF-A0A6S7H1Q1-F1
#
_cell.length_a   1.000
_cell.length_b   1.000
_cell.length_c   1.000
_cell.angle_alpha   90.00
_cell.angle_beta   90.00
_cell.angle_gamma   90.00
#
_symmetry.space_group_name_H-M   'P 1'
#
loop_
_entity.id
_entity.type
_entity.pdbx_description
1 polymer ?
#
loop_
_entity_poly.entity_id
_entity_poly.type
_entity_poly.pdbx_seq_one_letter_code
_entity_poly.pdbx_strand_id
1 'polypeptide(L)'
;MEVEGIAAGSTGNPMNLKEIFYTNLLLLEFDTEAQEAKYRIPFNSDMFLYPNKKAMEVVLHFLFCKLDAPLAFQEFRDCWPVRDKKMEQEFRKSCNSWLTKISKEEPDSNLPRIGPTLFLSPG
;
A
#
# COMPACT_ATOMS: atom_id res chain seq x y z
N MET A 1 15.83 -45.32 30.63
CA MET A 1 15.45 -44.01 31.19
C MET A 1 15.86 -42.99 30.13
N GLU A 2 14.96 -42.79 29.18
CA GLU A 2 15.13 -41.87 28.05
C GLU A 2 15.12 -40.44 28.56
N VAL A 3 16.10 -39.65 28.11
CA VAL A 3 16.11 -38.20 28.26
C VAL A 3 15.80 -37.62 26.89
N GLU A 4 14.51 -37.60 26.53
CA GLU A 4 14.06 -36.87 25.35
C GLU A 4 14.00 -35.37 25.65
N GLY A 5 14.71 -34.61 24.81
CA GLY A 5 14.93 -33.18 24.96
C GLY A 5 13.66 -32.35 24.79
N ILE A 6 13.58 -31.31 25.61
CA ILE A 6 12.62 -30.21 25.48
C ILE A 6 13.36 -29.02 24.85
N ALA A 7 12.98 -28.63 23.64
CA ALA A 7 13.11 -27.26 23.08
C ALA A 7 12.29 -27.20 21.78
N ALA A 8 11.11 -26.59 21.77
CA ALA A 8 10.86 -25.15 21.63
C ALA A 8 10.85 -24.68 20.17
N GLY A 9 9.75 -24.04 19.76
CA GLY A 9 9.71 -23.19 18.57
C GLY A 9 8.56 -23.52 17.62
N SER A 10 7.38 -23.00 17.96
CA SER A 10 6.21 -22.79 17.10
C SER A 10 6.56 -22.77 15.59
N THR A 11 6.06 -23.75 14.83
CA THR A 11 5.83 -23.57 13.39
C THR A 11 4.64 -22.61 13.24
N GLY A 12 4.88 -21.34 13.56
CA GLY A 12 3.95 -20.27 13.29
C GLY A 12 3.74 -20.22 11.78
N ASN A 13 2.48 -20.34 11.35
CA ASN A 13 2.11 -20.09 9.97
C ASN A 13 2.85 -18.85 9.46
N PRO A 14 3.50 -18.88 8.28
CA PRO A 14 4.03 -17.66 7.69
C PRO A 14 2.84 -16.71 7.61
N MET A 15 2.85 -15.64 8.41
CA MET A 15 1.71 -14.73 8.48
C MET A 15 1.38 -14.31 7.05
N ASN A 16 0.13 -14.50 6.65
CA ASN A 16 -0.32 -14.23 5.30
C ASN A 16 -0.13 -12.72 5.04
N LEU A 17 0.85 -12.36 4.22
CA LEU A 17 1.25 -10.97 3.98
C LEU A 17 0.07 -10.10 3.54
N LYS A 18 -0.88 -10.70 2.80
CA LYS A 18 -2.10 -10.03 2.36
C LYS A 18 -3.01 -9.66 3.53
N GLU A 19 -3.17 -10.58 4.48
CA GLU A 19 -3.96 -10.35 5.70
C GLU A 19 -3.30 -9.33 6.61
N ILE A 20 -1.97 -9.39 6.76
CA ILE A 20 -1.21 -8.38 7.54
C ILE A 20 -1.41 -7.01 6.91
N PHE A 21 -1.20 -6.90 5.60
CA PHE A 21 -1.36 -5.64 4.88
C PHE A 21 -2.77 -5.09 5.05
N TYR A 22 -3.79 -5.93 4.84
CA TYR A 22 -5.19 -5.53 5.01
C TYR A 22 -5.50 -5.11 6.46
N THR A 23 -5.03 -5.88 7.45
CA THR A 23 -5.19 -5.56 8.87
C THR A 23 -4.54 -4.21 9.21
N ASN A 24 -3.35 -3.93 8.68
CA ASN A 24 -2.69 -2.64 8.89
C ASN A 24 -3.49 -1.48 8.29
N LEU A 25 -4.15 -1.67 7.14
CA LEU A 25 -5.04 -0.64 6.60
C LEU A 25 -6.22 -0.38 7.55
N LEU A 26 -6.85 -1.43 8.09
CA LEU A 26 -7.93 -1.28 9.06
C LEU A 26 -7.45 -0.58 10.35
N LEU A 27 -6.26 -0.92 10.85
CA LEU A 27 -5.65 -0.28 12.03
C LEU A 27 -5.34 1.21 11.79
N LEU A 28 -5.02 1.59 10.55
CA LEU A 28 -4.86 2.99 10.15
C LEU A 28 -6.21 3.70 9.93
N GLU A 29 -7.33 3.04 10.21
CA GLU A 29 -8.71 3.52 10.03
C GLU A 29 -9.09 3.69 8.55
N PHE A 30 -8.64 2.77 7.69
CA PHE A 30 -9.14 2.70 6.32
C PHE A 30 -10.58 2.20 6.31
N ASP A 31 -11.54 3.09 6.03
CA ASP A 31 -12.95 2.77 5.92
C ASP A 31 -13.26 2.04 4.61
N THR A 32 -13.19 0.71 4.65
CA THR A 32 -13.42 -0.16 3.49
C THR A 32 -14.85 -0.01 2.97
N GLU A 33 -15.86 -0.03 3.83
CA GLU A 33 -17.27 0.05 3.44
C GLU A 33 -17.57 1.33 2.66
N ALA A 34 -17.07 2.48 3.12
CA ALA A 34 -17.24 3.74 2.42
C ALA A 34 -16.50 3.77 1.06
N GLN A 35 -15.29 3.21 0.99
CA GLN A 35 -14.55 3.15 -0.28
C GLN A 35 -15.19 2.16 -1.27
N GLU A 36 -15.69 1.01 -0.81
CA GLU A 36 -16.40 0.03 -1.61
C GLU A 36 -17.69 0.64 -2.18
N ALA A 37 -18.49 1.33 -1.36
CA ALA A 37 -19.69 2.02 -1.81
C ALA A 37 -19.39 3.10 -2.86
N LYS A 38 -18.27 3.83 -2.69
CA LYS A 38 -17.86 4.92 -3.58
C LYS A 38 -17.30 4.44 -4.92
N TYR A 39 -16.43 3.43 -4.91
CA TYR A 39 -15.70 2.99 -6.11
C TYR A 39 -16.26 1.70 -6.72
N ARG A 40 -17.19 1.02 -6.03
CA ARG A 40 -17.81 -0.24 -6.45
C ARG A 40 -16.78 -1.34 -6.76
N ILE A 41 -15.72 -1.38 -5.96
CA ILE A 41 -14.67 -2.41 -6.00
C ILE A 41 -14.50 -2.98 -4.60
N PRO A 42 -14.21 -4.27 -4.43
CA PRO A 42 -14.00 -4.86 -3.13
C PRO A 42 -12.63 -4.44 -2.54
N PHE A 43 -12.62 -4.09 -1.26
CA PHE A 43 -11.43 -3.82 -0.46
C PHE A 43 -11.34 -4.86 0.66
N ASN A 44 -10.67 -5.97 0.38
CA ASN A 44 -10.45 -7.08 1.30
C ASN A 44 -8.99 -7.58 1.20
N SER A 45 -8.64 -8.62 1.97
CA SER A 45 -7.30 -9.23 1.93
C SER A 45 -6.87 -9.68 0.53
N ASP A 46 -7.80 -10.08 -0.34
CA ASP A 46 -7.51 -10.56 -1.69
C ASP A 46 -7.62 -9.49 -2.77
N MET A 47 -7.77 -8.20 -2.41
CA MET A 47 -7.95 -7.12 -3.40
C MET A 47 -6.78 -6.93 -4.37
N PHE A 48 -5.60 -7.48 -4.04
CA PHE A 48 -4.41 -7.52 -4.88
C PHE A 48 -4.01 -8.94 -5.30
N LEU A 49 -4.92 -9.92 -5.22
CA LEU A 49 -4.73 -11.23 -5.85
C LEU A 49 -4.60 -11.10 -7.38
N TYR A 50 -5.31 -10.12 -7.95
CA TYR A 50 -5.21 -9.73 -9.34
C TYR A 50 -4.85 -8.24 -9.43
N PRO A 51 -4.30 -7.80 -10.57
CA PRO A 51 -4.10 -6.39 -10.90
C PRO A 51 -5.32 -5.50 -10.63
N ASN A 52 -5.32 -4.77 -9.51
CA ASN A 52 -6.38 -3.83 -9.15
C ASN A 52 -5.85 -2.41 -9.04
N LYS A 53 -5.74 -1.75 -10.19
CA LYS A 53 -5.22 -0.39 -10.30
C LYS A 53 -6.01 0.60 -9.44
N LYS A 54 -7.34 0.51 -9.44
CA LYS A 54 -8.16 1.50 -8.72
C LYS A 54 -8.01 1.36 -7.21
N ALA A 55 -7.95 0.14 -6.69
CA ALA A 55 -7.65 -0.09 -5.28
C ALA A 55 -6.26 0.45 -4.91
N MET A 56 -5.25 0.24 -5.75
CA MET A 56 -3.90 0.76 -5.52
C MET A 56 -3.87 2.30 -5.45
N GLU A 57 -4.55 2.99 -6.37
CA GLU A 57 -4.67 4.45 -6.34
C GLU A 57 -5.28 4.96 -5.02
N VAL A 58 -6.38 4.34 -4.59
CA VAL A 58 -7.12 4.72 -3.37
C VAL A 58 -6.31 4.44 -2.12
N VAL A 59 -5.70 3.27 -2.03
CA VAL A 59 -4.89 2.87 -0.87
C VAL A 59 -3.63 3.73 -0.78
N LEU A 60 -2.92 3.99 -1.88
CA LEU A 60 -1.74 4.86 -1.85
C LEU A 60 -2.10 6.28 -1.43
N HIS A 61 -3.12 6.88 -2.02
CA HIS A 61 -3.55 8.22 -1.64
C HIS A 61 -3.90 8.29 -0.15
N PHE A 62 -4.64 7.29 0.36
CA PHE A 62 -4.95 7.19 1.79
C PHE A 62 -3.68 7.12 2.66
N LEU A 63 -2.73 6.24 2.32
CA LEU A 63 -1.49 6.07 3.07
C LEU A 63 -0.66 7.37 3.10
N PHE A 64 -0.56 8.07 1.99
CA PHE A 64 0.13 9.36 1.94
C PHE A 64 -0.60 10.44 2.75
N CYS A 65 -1.93 10.47 2.74
CA CYS A 65 -2.69 11.37 3.61
C CYS A 65 -2.49 11.06 5.09
N LYS A 66 -2.35 9.77 5.45
CA LYS A 66 -2.04 9.36 6.84
C LYS A 66 -0.60 9.70 7.24
N LEU A 67 0.32 9.72 6.28
CA LEU A 67 1.72 10.12 6.51
C LEU A 67 1.84 11.65 6.71
N ASP A 68 1.31 12.44 5.78
CA ASP A 68 1.31 13.91 5.84
C ASP A 68 0.16 14.46 4.97
N ALA A 69 -0.96 14.81 5.62
CA ALA A 69 -2.15 15.30 4.92
C ALA A 69 -1.92 16.64 4.18
N PRO A 70 -1.28 17.68 4.78
CA PRO A 70 -0.92 18.91 4.06
C PRO A 70 -0.09 18.68 2.81
N LEU A 71 0.95 17.83 2.88
CA LEU A 71 1.79 17.53 1.73
C LEU A 71 1.04 16.73 0.68
N ALA A 72 0.23 15.75 1.08
CA ALA A 72 -0.60 14.98 0.16
C ALA A 72 -1.58 15.85 -0.62
N PHE A 73 -2.20 16.84 0.03
CA PHE A 73 -3.09 17.78 -0.64
C PHE A 73 -2.36 18.60 -1.71
N GLN A 74 -1.09 18.95 -1.49
CA GLN A 74 -0.27 19.68 -2.46
C GLN A 74 0.21 18.78 -3.60
N GLU A 75 0.79 17.62 -3.28
CA GLU A 75 1.41 16.70 -4.24
C GLU A 75 0.39 16.04 -5.18
N PHE A 76 -0.86 15.85 -4.71
CA PHE A 76 -1.91 15.20 -5.50
C PHE A 76 -3.00 16.14 -6.02
N ARG A 77 -2.84 17.46 -5.86
CA ARG A 77 -3.84 18.48 -6.24
C ARG A 77 -4.37 18.32 -7.66
N ASP A 78 -3.48 18.05 -8.62
CA ASP A 78 -3.81 18.03 -10.05
C ASP A 78 -4.03 16.61 -10.59
N CYS A 79 -3.86 15.58 -9.76
CA CYS A 79 -3.94 14.18 -10.18
C CYS A 79 -4.88 13.32 -9.32
N TRP A 80 -5.53 13.90 -8.31
CA TRP A 80 -6.52 13.22 -7.47
C TRP A 80 -7.91 13.88 -7.50
N PRO A 81 -9.02 13.11 -7.63
CA PRO A 81 -9.05 11.67 -7.90
C PRO A 81 -8.67 11.36 -9.36
N VAL A 82 -7.97 10.25 -9.59
CA VAL A 82 -7.56 9.82 -10.94
C VAL A 82 -8.79 9.48 -11.79
N ARG A 83 -8.97 10.22 -12.90
CA ARG A 83 -10.09 10.08 -13.85
C ARG A 83 -9.65 9.73 -15.27
N ASP A 84 -8.48 10.18 -15.67
CA ASP A 84 -7.94 9.96 -17.01
C ASP A 84 -6.48 9.47 -16.97
N LYS A 85 -5.98 9.07 -18.14
CA LYS A 85 -4.63 8.51 -18.30
C LYS A 85 -3.52 9.52 -18.00
N LYS A 86 -3.77 10.82 -18.18
CA LYS A 86 -2.78 11.86 -17.88
C LYS A 86 -2.66 12.04 -16.37
N MET A 87 -3.78 12.12 -15.66
CA MET A 87 -3.83 12.16 -14.20
C MET A 87 -3.19 10.91 -13.59
N GLU A 88 -3.41 9.73 -14.17
CA GLU A 88 -2.77 8.49 -13.74
C GLU A 88 -1.23 8.59 -13.81
N GLN A 89 -0.69 9.10 -14.92
CA GLN A 89 0.75 9.24 -15.10
C GLN A 89 1.33 10.20 -14.07
N GLU A 90 0.68 11.35 -13.86
CA GLU A 90 1.10 12.31 -12.85
C GLU A 90 0.96 11.75 -11.43
N PHE A 91 -0.12 11.03 -11.11
CA PHE A 91 -0.31 10.39 -9.81
C PHE A 91 0.83 9.40 -9.50
N ARG A 92 1.14 8.50 -10.44
CA ARG A 92 2.25 7.54 -10.29
C ARG A 92 3.58 8.27 -10.13
N LYS A 93 3.80 9.34 -10.88
CA LYS A 93 5.01 10.16 -10.77
C LYS A 93 5.13 10.84 -9.40
N SER A 94 4.06 11.44 -8.89
CA SER A 94 4.02 12.03 -7.54
C SER A 94 4.31 10.98 -6.47
N CYS A 95 3.66 9.81 -6.52
CA CYS A 95 3.93 8.72 -5.57
C CYS A 95 5.40 8.27 -5.59
N ASN A 96 5.98 8.04 -6.79
CA ASN A 96 7.39 7.63 -6.90
C ASN A 96 8.33 8.73 -6.39
N SER A 97 8.05 9.99 -6.73
CA SER A 97 8.86 11.12 -6.27
C SER A 97 8.87 11.21 -4.76
N TRP A 98 7.70 11.12 -4.13
CA TRP A 98 7.58 11.19 -2.68
C TRP A 98 8.23 9.99 -1.98
N LEU A 99 8.01 8.75 -2.45
CA LEU A 99 8.72 7.58 -1.91
C LEU A 99 10.24 7.71 -2.03
N THR A 100 10.72 8.29 -3.13
CA THR A 100 12.16 8.55 -3.33
C THR A 100 12.68 9.62 -2.37
N LYS A 101 11.89 10.66 -2.06
CA LYS A 101 12.24 11.67 -1.05
C LYS A 101 12.36 11.01 0.34
N ILE A 102 11.34 10.24 0.75
CA ILE A 102 11.34 9.52 2.02
C ILE A 102 12.56 8.59 2.13
N SER A 103 12.85 7.81 1.08
CA SER A 103 14.01 6.91 1.07
C SER A 103 15.37 7.64 1.15
N LYS A 104 15.45 8.90 0.73
CA LYS A 104 16.67 9.72 0.85
C LYS A 104 16.79 10.39 2.22
N GLU A 105 15.67 10.84 2.77
CA GLU A 105 15.59 11.50 4.08
C GLU A 105 15.79 10.50 5.22
N GLU A 106 15.26 9.28 5.06
CA GLU A 106 15.33 8.21 6.05
C GLU A 106 16.01 6.96 5.43
N PRO A 107 17.36 6.87 5.48
CA PRO A 107 18.10 5.73 4.93
C PRO A 107 17.71 4.39 5.58
N ASP A 108 17.28 4.43 6.85
CA ASP A 108 16.86 3.28 7.64
C ASP A 108 15.39 2.87 7.38
N SER A 109 14.67 3.60 6.52
CA SER A 109 13.28 3.29 6.17
C SER A 109 13.13 1.93 5.45
N ASN A 110 14.23 1.36 4.94
CA ASN A 110 14.28 0.08 4.24
C ASN A 110 13.21 -0.05 3.12
N LEU A 111 12.77 1.08 2.56
CA LEU A 111 11.77 1.08 1.48
C LEU A 111 12.38 0.44 0.23
N PRO A 112 11.67 -0.48 -0.45
CA PRO A 112 12.16 -1.06 -1.68
C PRO A 112 12.32 0.07 -2.72
N ARG A 113 13.42 0.05 -3.50
CA ARG A 113 13.59 0.98 -4.62
C ARG A 113 12.54 0.67 -5.70
N ILE A 114 11.41 1.37 -5.66
CA ILE A 114 10.34 1.19 -6.62
C ILE A 114 10.71 1.95 -7.90
N GLY A 115 11.02 1.21 -8.97
CA GLY A 115 11.17 1.78 -10.30
C GLY A 115 9.80 2.14 -10.88
N PRO A 116 9.67 3.23 -11.69
CA PRO A 116 8.42 3.59 -12.36
C PRO A 116 7.83 2.46 -13.23
N THR A 117 8.68 1.52 -13.65
CA THR A 117 8.34 0.31 -14.39
C THR A 117 7.53 -0.70 -13.59
N LEU A 118 7.69 -0.78 -12.27
CA LEU A 118 6.94 -1.72 -11.43
C LEU A 118 5.43 -1.43 -11.46
N PHE A 119 5.07 -0.16 -11.62
CA PHE A 119 3.67 0.22 -11.76
C PHE A 119 3.09 -0.08 -13.15
N LEU A 120 3.91 -0.44 -14.17
CA LEU A 120 3.46 -0.68 -15.56
C LEU A 120 3.05 -2.14 -15.80
N SER A 121 3.47 -3.04 -14.92
CA SER A 121 3.13 -4.46 -14.95
C SER A 121 2.68 -4.86 -13.55
N PRO A 122 1.37 -4.78 -13.25
CA PRO A 122 0.85 -5.43 -12.06
C PRO A 122 0.89 -6.93 -12.37
N GLY A 123 1.72 -7.68 -11.65
CA GLY A 123 1.79 -9.13 -11.76
C GLY A 123 0.44 -9.80 -11.49
#